data_AF-A0A1V8SLV0-F1
#
_entry.id   AF-A0A1V8SLV0-F1
#
_cell.length_a   1.000
_cell.length_b   1.000
_cell.length_c   1.000
_cell.angle_alpha   90.00
_cell.angle_beta   90.00
_cell.angle_gamma   90.00
#
_symmetry.space_group_name_H-M   'P 1'
#
loop_
_entity.id
_entity.type
_entity.pdbx_description
1 polymer ?
#
loop_
_entity_poly.entity_id
_entity_poly.type
_entity_poly.pdbx_seq_one_letter_code
_entity_poly.pdbx_strand_id
1 'polypeptide(L)'
;MKLLGCIALVFAWAVTALANTEKVIFIAPSSIGLSDDSLSLAALQLSTITPEKRTIRTNIKVDFPTPESPDGLSHWYLLRTLNAGQRYELRVCWAAVQPTAFQIDTYEVAEVFDTPHLIQKLALYAERADRRTQNTTITSTRDGKESLLFLHVQAAADYFTTNKTRMLDPPFVDIDLILDPYLWNVFPQSLGPTAVYILVLAFGGCDDAQPIGNAATPSNSSTATLTTVPPRHPFYAMPSELIFDIVDLLPPEAFINLAFANYPLLSANGLAPALSRPRVAYITTNTRLPALFPLIRMPAEITLQIMRHLRPLDVMRFVVANYQDLARQGIAPPMTAEMIAQLRIAVGIRRGLG
;
A
#
# COMPACT_ATOMS: atom_id res chain seq x y z
N MET A 1 1.03 16.19 -30.35
CA MET A 1 -0.33 15.69 -30.01
C MET A 1 -0.30 14.48 -29.07
N LYS A 2 0.55 13.45 -29.29
CA LYS A 2 0.63 12.26 -28.41
C LYS A 2 1.05 12.59 -26.96
N LEU A 3 2.06 13.44 -26.78
CA LEU A 3 2.53 13.86 -25.45
C LEU A 3 1.42 14.55 -24.62
N LEU A 4 0.65 15.44 -25.25
CA LEU A 4 -0.47 16.14 -24.60
C LEU A 4 -1.58 15.16 -24.18
N GLY A 5 -1.82 14.12 -24.98
CA GLY A 5 -2.77 13.05 -24.67
C GLY A 5 -2.31 12.15 -23.52
N CYS A 6 -1.03 11.78 -23.49
CA CYS A 6 -0.46 10.99 -22.37
C CYS A 6 -0.48 11.79 -21.05
N ILE A 7 -0.15 13.08 -21.11
CA ILE A 7 -0.22 13.97 -19.93
C ILE A 7 -1.67 14.08 -19.43
N ALA A 8 -2.64 14.28 -20.33
CA ALA A 8 -4.05 14.33 -19.96
C ALA A 8 -4.55 13.02 -19.34
N LEU A 9 -4.08 11.87 -19.83
CA LEU A 9 -4.40 10.57 -19.25
C LEU A 9 -3.84 10.42 -17.83
N VAL A 10 -2.58 10.79 -17.60
CA VAL A 10 -1.95 10.73 -16.27
C VAL A 10 -2.71 11.59 -15.25
N PHE A 11 -3.09 12.81 -15.63
CA PHE A 11 -3.88 13.68 -14.74
C PHE A 11 -5.29 13.13 -14.47
N ALA A 12 -5.91 12.44 -15.44
CA ALA A 12 -7.23 11.83 -15.25
C ALA A 12 -7.20 10.67 -14.23
N TRP A 13 -6.12 9.89 -14.16
CA TRP A 13 -5.97 8.77 -13.21
C TRP A 13 -5.41 9.18 -11.85
N ALA A 14 -4.75 10.34 -11.74
CA ALA A 14 -4.19 10.82 -10.47
C ALA A 14 -5.25 11.18 -9.40
N VAL A 15 -6.53 11.28 -9.78
CA VAL A 15 -7.60 11.80 -8.91
C VAL A 15 -8.19 10.74 -7.96
N THR A 16 -7.92 9.44 -8.16
CA THR A 16 -8.68 8.37 -7.46
C THR A 16 -7.92 7.61 -6.37
N ALA A 17 -6.82 8.16 -5.82
CA ALA A 17 -6.12 7.50 -4.71
C ALA A 17 -6.81 7.82 -3.38
N LEU A 18 -7.72 6.94 -2.94
CA LEU A 18 -8.17 6.91 -1.55
C LEU A 18 -7.15 6.14 -0.72
N ALA A 19 -6.57 6.81 0.26
CA ALA A 19 -5.68 6.21 1.24
C ALA A 19 -6.17 6.58 2.64
N ASN A 20 -5.75 5.82 3.64
CA ASN A 20 -6.01 6.12 5.05
C ASN A 20 -5.09 7.26 5.50
N THR A 21 -5.42 8.44 5.00
CA THR A 21 -4.73 9.67 5.32
C THR A 21 -5.72 10.81 5.40
N GLU A 22 -5.55 11.64 6.43
CA GLU A 22 -6.28 12.89 6.61
C GLU A 22 -5.28 14.03 6.46
N LYS A 23 -5.68 15.13 5.82
CA LYS A 23 -4.73 16.21 5.47
C LYS A 23 -5.31 17.60 5.68
N VAL A 24 -4.46 18.50 6.14
CA VAL A 24 -4.73 19.94 6.23
C VAL A 24 -3.61 20.70 5.56
N ILE A 25 -3.99 21.76 4.84
CA ILE A 25 -3.05 22.62 4.13
C ILE A 25 -3.21 24.03 4.67
N PHE A 26 -2.11 24.61 5.12
CA PHE A 26 -2.10 25.94 5.74
C PHE A 26 -0.89 26.74 5.26
N ILE A 27 -0.93 28.05 5.54
CA ILE A 27 0.19 28.96 5.30
C ILE A 27 0.74 29.33 6.67
N ALA A 28 2.06 29.22 6.83
CA ALA A 28 2.70 29.55 8.09
C ALA A 28 2.55 31.05 8.41
N PRO A 29 2.12 31.40 9.64
CA PRO A 29 1.89 32.78 10.05
C PRO A 29 3.22 33.55 10.18
N SER A 30 3.11 34.86 10.40
CA SER A 30 4.28 35.70 10.65
C SER A 30 4.97 35.30 11.95
N SER A 31 6.31 35.39 11.98
CA SER A 31 7.08 35.02 13.18
C SER A 31 6.78 35.95 14.35
N ILE A 32 6.46 35.38 15.50
CA ILE A 32 6.15 36.09 16.75
C ILE A 32 7.38 36.03 17.67
N GLY A 33 7.65 37.10 18.41
CA GLY A 33 8.72 37.15 19.41
C GLY A 33 8.31 36.42 20.69
N LEU A 34 9.07 35.39 21.08
CA LEU A 34 8.70 34.42 22.13
C LEU A 34 9.14 34.80 23.57
N SER A 35 9.17 36.08 23.91
CA SER A 35 9.83 36.51 25.16
C SER A 35 9.06 36.18 26.45
N ASP A 36 7.72 36.19 26.46
CA ASP A 36 6.91 35.86 27.66
C ASP A 36 6.03 34.60 27.47
N ASP A 37 5.46 34.39 26.28
CA ASP A 37 4.58 33.24 26.00
C ASP A 37 5.31 31.89 25.90
N SER A 38 6.64 31.89 25.79
CA SER A 38 7.42 30.66 25.74
C SER A 38 7.31 29.85 27.03
N LEU A 39 7.14 30.50 28.19
CA LEU A 39 6.97 29.84 29.48
C LEU A 39 5.59 29.19 29.63
N SER A 40 4.53 29.82 29.11
CA SER A 40 3.17 29.25 29.12
C SER A 40 3.05 28.09 28.12
N LEU A 41 3.64 28.23 26.93
CA LEU A 41 3.71 27.16 25.92
C LEU A 41 4.56 25.98 26.41
N ALA A 42 5.68 26.24 27.09
CA ALA A 42 6.50 25.21 27.73
C ALA A 42 5.72 24.41 28.78
N ALA A 43 4.86 25.10 29.55
CA ALA A 43 4.06 24.49 30.60
C ALA A 43 3.02 23.50 30.06
N LEU A 44 2.56 23.67 28.81
CA LEU A 44 1.61 22.76 28.15
C LEU A 44 2.25 21.40 27.78
N GLN A 45 3.58 21.30 27.76
CA GLN A 45 4.33 20.05 27.48
C GLN A 45 3.92 19.34 26.18
N LEU A 46 3.47 20.08 25.17
CA LEU A 46 3.03 19.52 23.89
C LEU A 46 4.20 18.97 23.08
N SER A 47 3.95 17.86 22.38
CA SER A 47 4.90 17.33 21.39
C SER A 47 5.07 18.32 20.22
N THR A 48 6.33 18.60 19.89
CA THR A 48 6.69 19.59 18.87
C THR A 48 7.05 18.94 17.53
N ILE A 49 6.56 19.53 16.43
CA ILE A 49 6.88 19.17 15.05
C ILE A 49 7.60 20.35 14.39
N THR A 50 8.70 20.08 13.70
CA THR A 50 9.47 21.11 13.00
C THR A 50 9.77 20.71 11.55
N PRO A 51 10.07 21.67 10.65
CA PRO A 51 10.44 21.36 9.26
C PRO A 51 11.70 20.50 9.10
N GLU A 52 12.58 20.46 10.10
CA GLU A 52 13.75 19.57 10.13
C GLU A 52 13.36 18.14 10.50
N LYS A 53 12.44 17.98 11.45
CA LYS A 53 11.86 16.69 11.85
C LYS A 53 10.45 16.54 11.28
N ARG A 54 10.41 16.31 9.97
CA ARG A 54 9.17 16.27 9.18
C ARG A 54 8.23 15.13 9.52
N THR A 55 8.72 14.06 10.13
CA THR A 55 7.90 12.88 10.44
C THR A 55 8.02 12.50 11.90
N ILE A 56 6.86 12.31 12.54
CA ILE A 56 6.75 11.84 13.91
C ILE A 56 5.80 10.66 13.94
N ARG A 57 6.33 9.52 14.39
CA ARG A 57 5.53 8.33 14.70
C ARG A 57 5.11 8.38 16.17
N THR A 58 3.81 8.29 16.42
CA THR A 58 3.26 8.29 17.77
C THR A 58 2.08 7.35 17.88
N ASN A 59 1.78 6.95 19.10
CA ASN A 59 0.63 6.12 19.43
C ASN A 59 -0.35 6.96 20.24
N ILE A 60 -1.61 7.03 19.81
CA ILE A 60 -2.62 7.89 20.42
C ILE A 60 -3.81 7.07 20.91
N LYS A 61 -4.43 7.52 22.01
CA LYS A 61 -5.69 6.94 22.47
C LYS A 61 -6.84 7.47 21.61
N VAL A 62 -7.77 6.58 21.27
CA VAL A 62 -9.02 6.91 20.60
C VAL A 62 -10.18 6.51 21.50
N ASP A 63 -11.36 7.10 21.30
CA ASP A 63 -12.61 6.63 21.91
C ASP A 63 -13.70 6.61 20.83
N PHE A 64 -14.79 5.91 21.11
CA PHE A 64 -15.97 5.96 20.25
C PHE A 64 -16.64 7.33 20.31
N PRO A 65 -17.25 7.76 19.19
CA PRO A 65 -17.91 9.07 19.13
C PRO A 65 -19.08 9.14 20.11
N THR A 66 -19.14 10.22 20.89
CA THR A 66 -20.24 10.51 21.83
C THR A 66 -20.97 11.79 21.40
N PRO A 67 -22.21 12.04 21.90
CA PRO A 67 -22.90 13.30 21.59
C PRO A 67 -22.13 14.57 22.00
N GLU A 68 -21.28 14.47 23.01
CA GLU A 68 -20.43 15.57 23.49
C GLU A 68 -19.13 15.69 22.70
N SER A 69 -18.66 14.59 22.11
CA SER A 69 -17.44 14.52 21.30
C SER A 69 -17.66 13.66 20.06
N PRO A 70 -18.37 14.18 19.04
CA PRO A 70 -18.73 13.41 17.84
C PRO A 70 -17.50 13.00 17.02
N ASP A 71 -16.42 13.77 17.11
CA ASP A 71 -15.17 13.52 16.38
C ASP A 71 -14.12 12.76 17.24
N GLY A 72 -14.53 12.24 18.41
CA GLY A 72 -13.69 11.45 19.29
C GLY A 72 -12.73 12.27 20.15
N LEU A 73 -11.58 11.71 20.52
CA LEU A 73 -10.63 12.33 21.45
C LEU A 73 -9.77 13.39 20.78
N SER A 74 -9.52 14.48 21.49
CA SER A 74 -8.66 15.59 21.03
C SER A 74 -7.21 15.40 21.49
N HIS A 75 -6.28 15.56 20.55
CA HIS A 75 -4.84 15.57 20.75
C HIS A 75 -4.26 16.87 20.22
N TRP A 76 -3.28 17.45 20.93
CA TRP A 76 -2.68 18.72 20.56
C TRP A 76 -1.18 18.62 20.36
N TYR A 77 -0.69 19.26 19.31
CA TYR A 77 0.72 19.33 18.96
C TYR A 77 1.11 20.77 18.65
N LEU A 78 2.39 21.08 18.75
CA LEU A 78 2.93 22.40 18.45
C LEU A 78 3.79 22.35 17.19
N LEU A 79 3.44 23.13 16.18
CA LEU A 79 4.25 23.33 14.99
C LEU A 79 5.16 24.54 15.23
N ARG A 80 6.49 24.32 15.17
CA ARG A 80 7.49 25.36 15.43
C ARG A 80 8.44 25.55 14.26
N THR A 81 9.18 26.65 14.31
CA THR A 81 10.24 27.00 13.36
C THR A 81 9.79 26.94 11.90
N LEU A 82 8.52 27.29 11.66
CA LEU A 82 7.97 27.36 10.31
C LEU A 82 8.53 28.58 9.56
N ASN A 83 8.63 28.48 8.24
CA ASN A 83 9.01 29.62 7.41
C ASN A 83 7.77 30.47 7.12
N ALA A 84 7.71 31.68 7.65
CA ALA A 84 6.58 32.58 7.46
C ALA A 84 6.23 32.76 5.97
N GLY A 85 4.93 32.64 5.64
CA GLY A 85 4.44 32.73 4.26
C GLY A 85 4.68 31.50 3.39
N GLN A 86 5.35 30.47 3.91
CA GLN A 86 5.45 29.19 3.22
C GLN A 86 4.20 28.34 3.47
N ARG A 87 3.74 27.67 2.41
CA ARG A 87 2.63 26.73 2.47
C ARG A 87 3.13 25.36 2.91
N TYR A 88 2.40 24.73 3.81
CA TYR A 88 2.66 23.40 4.32
C TYR A 88 1.42 22.52 4.19
N GLU A 89 1.65 21.25 3.98
CA GLU A 89 0.63 20.21 4.09
C GLU A 89 1.02 19.27 5.21
N LEU A 90 0.12 19.11 6.17
CA LEU A 90 0.27 18.17 7.25
C LEU A 90 -0.66 16.99 7.02
N ARG A 91 -0.10 15.79 7.10
CA ARG A 91 -0.80 14.52 6.89
C ARG A 91 -0.75 13.68 8.15
N VAL A 92 -1.89 13.11 8.52
CA VAL A 92 -1.98 11.98 9.44
C VAL A 92 -2.14 10.73 8.61
N CYS A 93 -1.30 9.74 8.83
CA CYS A 93 -1.38 8.43 8.18
C CYS A 93 -1.54 7.34 9.24
N TRP A 94 -2.41 6.37 8.99
CA TRP A 94 -2.64 5.24 9.91
C TRP A 94 -2.85 3.92 9.16
N ALA A 95 -2.71 2.81 9.88
CA ALA A 95 -2.85 1.48 9.30
C ALA A 95 -4.31 1.13 9.01
N ALA A 96 -4.59 0.50 7.87
CA ALA A 96 -5.94 0.04 7.51
C ALA A 96 -6.54 -0.98 8.48
N VAL A 97 -5.70 -1.65 9.27
CA VAL A 97 -6.14 -2.60 10.30
C VAL A 97 -6.58 -1.92 11.61
N GLN A 98 -6.40 -0.60 11.72
CA GLN A 98 -6.84 0.24 12.83
C GLN A 98 -7.85 1.27 12.30
N PRO A 99 -9.09 0.86 12.01
CA PRO A 99 -10.11 1.75 11.47
C PRO A 99 -10.44 2.87 12.48
N THR A 100 -10.18 4.10 12.07
CA THR A 100 -10.27 5.30 12.90
C THR A 100 -10.57 6.47 11.97
N ALA A 101 -11.56 7.27 12.36
CA ALA A 101 -11.89 8.52 11.69
C ALA A 101 -11.06 9.64 12.33
N PHE A 102 -10.36 10.37 11.48
CA PHE A 102 -9.53 11.50 11.89
C PHE A 102 -10.11 12.80 11.35
N GLN A 103 -9.99 13.86 12.15
CA GLN A 103 -10.15 15.24 11.71
C GLN A 103 -8.97 16.05 12.22
N ILE A 104 -8.46 16.95 11.40
CA ILE A 104 -7.29 17.74 11.76
C ILE A 104 -7.47 19.20 11.36
N ASP A 105 -7.13 20.07 12.29
CA ASP A 105 -7.23 21.51 12.14
C ASP A 105 -5.97 22.19 12.66
N THR A 106 -5.68 23.37 12.13
CA THR A 106 -4.56 24.21 12.58
C THR A 106 -5.07 25.55 13.02
N TYR A 107 -4.60 26.00 14.18
CA TYR A 107 -5.04 27.25 14.79
C TYR A 107 -3.84 28.15 15.12
N GLU A 108 -4.05 29.45 14.97
CA GLU A 108 -3.07 30.43 15.45
C GLU A 108 -3.06 30.47 16.98
N VAL A 109 -1.93 30.86 17.55
CA VAL A 109 -1.77 30.93 19.01
C VAL A 109 -2.82 31.86 19.63
N ALA A 110 -2.98 33.06 19.08
CA ALA A 110 -3.98 34.02 19.53
C ALA A 110 -5.42 33.47 19.40
N GLU A 111 -5.74 32.82 18.29
CA GLU A 111 -7.07 32.26 18.03
C GLU A 111 -7.47 31.21 19.07
N VAL A 112 -6.55 30.32 19.45
CA VAL A 112 -6.80 29.33 20.51
C VAL A 112 -7.10 30.06 21.81
N PHE A 113 -6.26 31.02 22.21
CA PHE A 113 -6.42 31.75 23.48
C PHE A 113 -7.61 32.70 23.52
N ASP A 114 -8.10 33.17 22.37
CA ASP A 114 -9.28 34.03 22.29
C ASP A 114 -10.59 33.24 22.25
N THR A 115 -10.54 31.95 21.87
CA THR A 115 -11.72 31.09 21.71
C THR A 115 -11.93 30.17 22.93
N PRO A 116 -12.95 30.40 23.77
CA PRO A 116 -13.11 29.68 25.04
C PRO A 116 -13.17 28.15 24.90
N HIS A 117 -13.85 27.66 23.86
CA HIS A 117 -13.99 26.22 23.62
C HIS A 117 -12.68 25.55 23.20
N LEU A 118 -11.79 26.25 22.48
CA LEU A 118 -10.48 25.71 22.08
C LEU A 118 -9.53 25.62 23.28
N ILE A 119 -9.45 26.66 24.11
CA ILE A 119 -8.71 26.60 25.39
C ILE A 119 -9.23 25.46 26.25
N GLN A 120 -10.55 25.28 26.37
CA GLN A 120 -11.10 24.21 27.19
C GLN A 120 -10.64 22.83 26.69
N LYS A 121 -10.71 22.58 25.38
CA LYS A 121 -10.21 21.34 24.78
C LYS A 121 -8.69 21.16 25.00
N LEU A 122 -7.91 22.23 24.88
CA LEU A 122 -6.48 22.22 25.12
C LEU A 122 -6.13 21.93 26.59
N ALA A 123 -6.83 22.57 27.53
CA ALA A 123 -6.66 22.36 28.96
C ALA A 123 -7.01 20.91 29.36
N LEU A 124 -8.14 20.39 28.86
CA LEU A 124 -8.52 19.00 29.07
C LEU A 124 -7.47 18.01 28.53
N TYR A 125 -6.84 18.32 27.41
CA TYR A 125 -5.74 17.52 26.89
C TYR A 125 -4.49 17.61 27.79
N ALA A 126 -4.10 18.82 28.19
CA ALA A 126 -2.93 19.05 29.05
C ALA A 126 -3.06 18.38 30.42
N GLU A 127 -4.27 18.30 30.98
CA GLU A 127 -4.55 17.56 32.22
C GLU A 127 -4.40 16.04 32.07
N ARG A 128 -4.77 15.50 30.91
CA ARG A 128 -4.72 14.06 30.60
C ARG A 128 -3.36 13.58 30.14
N ALA A 129 -2.53 14.48 29.61
CA ALA A 129 -1.22 14.15 29.10
C ALA A 129 -0.39 13.51 30.22
N ASP A 130 -0.28 12.18 30.17
CA ASP A 130 0.58 11.43 31.07
C ASP A 130 1.98 12.03 30.97
N ARG A 131 2.54 12.47 32.10
CA ARG A 131 3.83 13.20 32.20
C ARG A 131 5.05 12.36 31.80
N ARG A 132 4.83 11.26 31.08
CA ARG A 132 5.81 10.26 30.67
C ARG A 132 6.48 10.69 29.36
N THR A 133 7.35 11.67 29.52
CA THR A 133 8.62 11.82 28.79
C THR A 133 8.52 12.11 27.29
N GLN A 134 8.59 13.40 26.93
CA GLN A 134 9.40 13.84 25.81
C GLN A 134 10.20 15.09 26.23
N ASN A 135 11.51 15.05 26.02
CA ASN A 135 12.42 16.16 26.28
C ASN A 135 12.09 17.31 25.32
N THR A 136 11.24 18.23 25.75
CA THR A 136 11.06 19.53 25.11
C THR A 136 12.30 20.36 25.43
N THR A 137 13.42 20.12 24.73
CA THR A 137 14.52 21.06 24.74
C THR A 137 14.08 22.26 23.94
N ILE A 138 13.49 23.25 24.61
CA ILE A 138 13.22 24.58 24.06
C ILE A 138 14.59 25.19 23.79
N THR A 139 15.15 24.87 22.63
CA THR A 139 16.32 25.57 22.12
C THR A 139 15.75 26.82 21.47
N SER A 140 15.70 27.92 22.22
CA SER A 140 15.31 29.22 21.68
C SER A 140 16.18 29.50 20.46
N THR A 141 15.54 29.81 19.33
CA THR A 141 16.25 30.28 18.15
C THR A 141 17.02 31.55 18.55
N ARG A 142 18.25 31.73 18.01
CA ARG A 142 19.14 32.85 18.35
C ARG A 142 18.52 34.25 18.16
N ASP A 143 17.41 34.33 17.42
CA ASP A 143 16.73 35.57 17.04
C ASP A 143 15.43 35.81 17.84
N GLY A 144 15.01 34.87 18.70
CA GLY A 144 13.83 34.98 19.56
C GLY A 144 12.48 35.06 18.84
N LYS A 145 12.47 35.04 17.51
CA LYS A 145 11.27 35.07 16.66
C LYS A 145 11.10 33.74 15.95
N GLU A 146 9.89 33.21 16.00
CA GLU A 146 9.55 32.00 15.26
C GLU A 146 8.07 31.98 14.85
N SER A 147 7.79 31.30 13.74
CA SER A 147 6.42 31.06 13.30
C SER A 147 5.89 29.78 13.96
N LEU A 148 4.69 29.90 14.53
CA LEU A 148 4.09 28.95 15.46
C LEU A 148 2.63 28.69 15.10
N LEU A 149 2.21 27.43 15.17
CA LEU A 149 0.81 27.02 15.03
C LEU A 149 0.50 25.88 16.00
N PHE A 150 -0.73 25.87 16.50
CA PHE A 150 -1.26 24.68 17.15
C PHE A 150 -1.85 23.74 16.10
N LEU A 151 -1.57 22.45 16.25
CA LEU A 151 -2.21 21.38 15.50
C LEU A 151 -3.16 20.64 16.43
N HIS A 152 -4.43 20.60 16.06
CA HIS A 152 -5.47 19.86 16.74
C HIS A 152 -5.82 18.62 15.91
N VAL A 153 -5.69 17.45 16.53
CA VAL A 153 -6.01 16.15 15.91
C VAL A 153 -7.12 15.50 16.72
N GLN A 154 -8.26 15.29 16.08
CA GLN A 154 -9.39 14.57 16.65
C GLN A 154 -9.42 13.16 16.08
N ALA A 155 -9.57 12.17 16.95
CA ALA A 155 -9.51 10.76 16.57
C ALA A 155 -10.66 9.96 17.23
N ALA A 156 -11.51 9.38 16.39
CA ALA A 156 -12.64 8.55 16.79
C ALA A 156 -12.46 7.12 16.27
N ALA A 157 -12.68 6.12 17.13
CA ALA A 157 -12.72 4.73 16.70
C ALA A 157 -13.93 4.51 15.76
N ASP A 158 -13.67 3.98 14.55
CA ASP A 158 -14.69 3.79 13.52
C ASP A 158 -14.83 2.30 13.16
N TYR A 159 -15.29 1.51 14.13
CA TYR A 159 -15.57 0.10 13.90
C TYR A 159 -16.62 -0.45 14.87
N PHE A 160 -17.19 -1.60 14.52
CA PHE A 160 -18.04 -2.36 15.41
C PHE A 160 -17.48 -3.77 15.57
N THR A 161 -17.46 -4.26 16.81
CA THR A 161 -17.01 -5.62 17.11
C THR A 161 -17.90 -6.26 18.16
N THR A 162 -18.01 -7.59 18.12
CA THR A 162 -18.72 -8.37 19.15
C THR A 162 -17.92 -8.48 20.45
N ASN A 163 -16.62 -8.15 20.41
CA ASN A 163 -15.78 -8.13 21.60
C ASN A 163 -16.09 -6.89 22.46
N LYS A 164 -16.84 -7.11 23.55
CA LYS A 164 -17.26 -6.04 24.48
C LYS A 164 -16.09 -5.24 25.04
N THR A 165 -14.95 -5.86 25.31
CA THR A 165 -13.78 -5.15 25.84
C THR A 165 -13.28 -4.10 24.86
N ARG A 166 -13.22 -4.43 23.56
CA ARG A 166 -12.79 -3.50 22.50
C ARG A 166 -13.83 -2.44 22.14
N MET A 167 -15.10 -2.69 22.46
CA MET A 167 -16.18 -1.69 22.33
C MET A 167 -16.23 -0.73 23.53
N LEU A 168 -15.66 -1.10 24.68
CA LEU A 168 -15.61 -0.28 25.88
C LEU A 168 -14.33 0.54 25.97
N ASP A 169 -13.19 -0.04 25.60
CA ASP A 169 -11.87 0.61 25.60
C ASP A 169 -11.15 0.21 24.29
N PRO A 170 -11.28 1.03 23.23
CA PRO A 170 -10.61 0.74 21.97
C PRO A 170 -9.09 0.83 22.15
N PRO A 171 -8.32 0.00 21.41
CA PRO A 171 -6.87 0.04 21.49
C PRO A 171 -6.33 1.35 20.94
N PHE A 172 -5.12 1.70 21.36
CA PHE A 172 -4.41 2.85 20.81
C PHE A 172 -4.10 2.64 19.32
N VAL A 173 -4.00 3.74 18.59
CA VAL A 173 -3.77 3.77 17.14
C VAL A 173 -2.39 4.35 16.87
N ASP A 174 -1.65 3.66 16.00
CA ASP A 174 -0.33 4.11 15.56
C ASP A 174 -0.51 5.06 14.38
N ILE A 175 -0.01 6.29 14.54
CA ILE A 175 -0.10 7.33 13.54
C ILE A 175 1.28 7.86 13.16
N ASP A 176 1.43 8.19 11.89
CA ASP A 176 2.55 8.95 11.36
C ASP A 176 2.06 10.36 11.00
N LEU A 177 2.57 11.36 11.73
CA LEU A 177 2.37 12.78 11.44
C LEU A 177 3.48 13.24 10.51
N ILE A 178 3.13 13.76 9.34
CA ILE A 178 4.07 14.20 8.31
C ILE A 178 3.81 15.67 7.97
N LEU A 179 4.80 16.54 8.19
CA LEU A 179 4.81 17.94 7.78
C LEU A 179 5.61 18.11 6.50
N ASP A 180 4.92 18.41 5.40
CA ASP A 180 5.53 18.56 4.07
C ASP A 180 5.49 20.02 3.59
N PRO A 181 6.64 20.70 3.44
CA PRO A 181 6.69 22.04 2.87
C PRO A 181 6.40 22.03 1.36
N TYR A 182 5.74 23.08 0.87
CA TYR A 182 5.57 23.26 -0.57
C TYR A 182 6.79 23.95 -1.17
N LEU A 183 7.24 23.45 -2.32
CA LEU A 183 8.18 24.17 -3.20
C LEU A 183 7.42 25.26 -3.94
N TRP A 184 7.93 26.48 -3.84
CA TRP A 184 7.33 27.68 -4.45
C TRP A 184 5.84 27.87 -4.12
N ASN A 185 5.35 27.31 -3.01
CA ASN A 185 3.94 27.29 -2.62
C ASN A 185 2.99 26.62 -3.63
N VAL A 186 3.50 25.83 -4.59
CA VAL A 186 2.68 25.14 -5.61
C VAL A 186 2.59 23.64 -5.34
N PHE A 187 3.72 22.95 -5.15
CA PHE A 187 3.76 21.49 -5.02
C PHE A 187 4.41 21.04 -3.72
N PRO A 188 3.89 19.99 -3.07
CA PRO A 188 4.51 19.39 -1.89
C PRO A 188 5.92 18.86 -2.23
N GLN A 189 6.88 19.06 -1.33
CA GLN A 189 8.27 18.65 -1.55
C GLN A 189 8.42 17.15 -1.74
N SER A 190 7.66 16.34 -1.01
CA SER A 190 7.71 14.89 -1.14
C SER A 190 7.31 14.38 -2.53
N LEU A 191 6.53 15.15 -3.30
CA LEU A 191 6.08 14.76 -4.63
C LEU A 191 7.17 14.94 -5.71
N GLY A 192 8.17 15.79 -5.46
CA GLY A 192 9.21 16.14 -6.42
C GLY A 192 9.93 14.91 -7.02
N PRO A 193 10.52 14.03 -6.20
CA PRO A 193 11.21 12.84 -6.69
C PRO A 193 10.30 11.91 -7.51
N THR A 194 9.06 11.70 -7.07
CA THR A 194 8.06 10.89 -7.78
C THR A 194 7.70 11.49 -9.13
N ALA A 195 7.50 12.81 -9.20
CA ALA A 195 7.22 13.50 -10.46
C ALA A 195 8.40 13.38 -11.43
N VAL A 196 9.64 13.57 -10.96
CA VAL A 196 10.85 13.37 -11.79
C VAL A 196 10.93 11.94 -12.31
N TYR A 197 10.70 10.95 -11.45
CA TYR A 197 10.71 9.54 -11.84
C TYR A 197 9.65 9.23 -12.92
N ILE A 198 8.42 9.71 -12.76
CA ILE A 198 7.35 9.55 -13.75
C ILE A 198 7.73 10.20 -15.08
N LEU A 199 8.35 11.38 -15.06
CA LEU A 199 8.83 12.04 -16.28
C LEU A 199 9.90 11.19 -16.98
N VAL A 200 10.87 10.65 -16.25
CA VAL A 200 11.91 9.77 -16.81
C VAL A 200 11.28 8.53 -17.49
N LEU A 201 10.31 7.88 -16.84
CA LEU A 201 9.60 6.75 -17.44
C LEU A 201 8.81 7.16 -18.69
N ALA A 202 8.14 8.31 -18.65
CA ALA A 202 7.33 8.80 -19.77
C ALA A 202 8.19 9.11 -21.00
N PHE A 203 9.37 9.72 -20.82
CA PHE A 203 10.29 10.00 -21.91
C PHE A 203 11.01 8.74 -22.40
N GLY A 204 11.54 7.92 -21.50
CA GLY A 204 12.25 6.68 -21.86
C GLY A 204 11.36 5.66 -22.59
N GLY A 205 10.08 5.55 -22.21
CA GLY A 205 9.12 4.69 -22.90
C GLY A 205 8.60 5.25 -24.24
N CYS A 206 8.82 6.53 -24.54
CA CYS A 206 8.39 7.15 -25.79
C CYS A 206 9.38 6.89 -26.94
N ASP A 207 10.65 6.61 -26.63
CA ASP A 207 11.69 6.34 -27.63
C ASP A 207 11.62 4.91 -28.20
N ASP A 208 11.01 3.94 -27.49
CA ASP A 208 10.84 2.55 -27.95
C ASP A 208 9.58 2.29 -28.79
N ALA A 209 8.77 3.32 -29.06
CA ALA A 209 7.61 3.21 -29.94
C ALA A 209 8.01 3.27 -31.42
N GLN A 210 8.78 2.28 -31.88
CA GLN A 210 9.20 2.18 -33.27
C GLN A 210 7.99 1.95 -34.19
N PRO A 211 7.83 2.70 -35.30
CA PRO A 211 6.69 2.53 -36.19
C PRO A 211 6.75 1.16 -36.85
N ILE A 212 5.62 0.45 -36.88
CA ILE A 212 5.45 -0.74 -37.72
C ILE A 212 5.51 -0.28 -39.18
N GLY A 213 6.73 -0.29 -39.73
CA GLY A 213 7.03 0.09 -41.10
C GLY A 213 6.85 -1.08 -42.05
N ASN A 214 5.82 -0.96 -42.90
CA ASN A 214 5.72 -1.37 -44.29
C ASN A 214 6.19 -2.77 -44.70
N ALA A 215 5.19 -3.58 -45.06
CA ALA A 215 5.35 -4.81 -45.84
C ALA A 215 6.09 -4.56 -47.16
N ALA A 216 7.19 -5.29 -47.36
CA ALA A 216 7.85 -5.44 -48.65
C ALA A 216 7.68 -6.90 -49.13
N THR A 217 7.22 -7.03 -50.38
CA THR A 217 6.99 -8.26 -51.14
C THR A 217 8.25 -9.14 -51.29
N PRO A 218 8.08 -10.47 -51.54
CA PRO A 218 9.13 -11.45 -51.34
C PRO A 218 10.01 -11.63 -52.58
N SER A 219 11.32 -11.78 -52.39
CA SER A 219 12.23 -12.34 -53.38
C SER A 219 12.87 -13.62 -52.83
N ASN A 220 12.82 -14.65 -53.67
CA ASN A 220 13.08 -16.05 -53.39
C ASN A 220 14.49 -16.40 -52.91
N SER A 221 14.54 -17.61 -52.37
CA SER A 221 15.69 -18.53 -52.29
C SER A 221 16.71 -18.28 -51.18
N SER A 222 16.44 -18.86 -50.02
CA SER A 222 17.41 -19.70 -49.33
C SER A 222 16.66 -20.65 -48.39
N THR A 223 16.83 -21.93 -48.65
CA THR A 223 16.36 -23.04 -47.83
C THR A 223 17.08 -23.01 -46.49
N ALA A 224 16.52 -22.30 -45.52
CA ALA A 224 16.84 -22.46 -44.12
C ALA A 224 15.57 -22.98 -43.44
N THR A 225 15.67 -24.18 -42.89
CA THR A 225 14.65 -24.79 -42.03
C THR A 225 14.25 -23.80 -40.94
N LEU A 226 13.09 -23.16 -41.12
CA LEU A 226 12.41 -22.41 -40.05
C LEU A 226 11.95 -23.44 -39.01
N THR A 227 12.82 -23.73 -38.04
CA THR A 227 12.37 -24.11 -36.71
C THR A 227 11.69 -22.89 -36.12
N THR A 228 10.37 -22.78 -36.33
CA THR A 228 9.50 -21.83 -35.66
C THR A 228 9.48 -22.16 -34.17
N VAL A 229 10.48 -21.66 -33.44
CA VAL A 229 10.42 -21.58 -31.97
C VAL A 229 9.40 -20.47 -31.68
N PRO A 230 8.27 -20.77 -31.01
CA PRO A 230 7.31 -19.73 -30.67
C PRO A 230 8.00 -18.65 -29.82
N PRO A 231 7.61 -17.37 -29.99
CA PRO A 231 8.23 -16.27 -29.25
C PRO A 231 8.12 -16.55 -27.74
N ARG A 232 9.28 -16.75 -27.11
CA ARG A 232 9.34 -16.95 -25.65
C ARG A 232 9.11 -15.59 -24.99
N HIS A 233 8.06 -15.49 -24.20
CA HIS A 233 7.79 -14.31 -23.37
C HIS A 233 9.04 -13.94 -22.54
N PRO A 234 9.39 -12.65 -22.37
CA PRO A 234 10.61 -12.22 -21.67
C PRO A 234 10.72 -12.78 -20.24
N PHE A 235 9.58 -13.17 -19.64
CA PHE A 235 9.52 -13.88 -18.35
C PHE A 235 10.40 -15.14 -18.30
N TYR A 236 10.56 -15.88 -19.41
CA TYR A 236 11.36 -17.10 -19.44
C TYR A 236 12.88 -16.85 -19.46
N ALA A 237 13.32 -15.59 -19.59
CA ALA A 237 14.72 -15.20 -19.59
C ALA A 237 15.17 -14.52 -18.29
N MET A 238 14.27 -14.37 -17.31
CA MET A 238 14.58 -13.71 -16.06
C MET A 238 15.43 -14.60 -15.13
N PRO A 239 16.34 -14.01 -14.33
CA PRO A 239 16.99 -14.70 -13.22
C PRO A 239 15.96 -15.32 -12.27
N SER A 240 16.30 -16.46 -11.68
CA SER A 240 15.44 -17.19 -10.73
C SER A 240 15.00 -16.31 -9.55
N GLU A 241 15.88 -15.45 -9.04
CA GLU A 241 15.60 -14.53 -7.92
C GLU A 241 14.40 -13.61 -8.21
N LEU A 242 14.33 -13.04 -9.42
CA LEU A 242 13.21 -12.17 -9.80
C LEU A 242 11.90 -12.96 -9.97
N ILE A 243 11.99 -14.23 -10.36
CA ILE A 243 10.82 -15.11 -10.45
C ILE A 243 10.27 -15.39 -9.04
N PHE A 244 11.15 -15.58 -8.04
CA PHE A 244 10.76 -15.73 -6.64
C PHE A 244 10.11 -14.45 -6.09
N ASP A 245 10.72 -13.28 -6.31
CA ASP A 245 10.17 -11.99 -5.87
C ASP A 245 8.77 -11.73 -6.44
N ILE A 246 8.57 -12.02 -7.74
CA ILE A 246 7.25 -11.87 -8.38
C ILE A 246 6.25 -12.83 -7.76
N VAL A 247 6.64 -14.09 -7.55
CA VAL A 247 5.75 -15.11 -6.98
C VAL A 247 5.36 -14.79 -5.54
N ASP A 248 6.26 -14.25 -4.73
CA ASP A 248 5.99 -13.89 -3.33
C ASP A 248 5.04 -12.69 -3.20
N LEU A 249 4.99 -11.83 -4.22
CA LEU A 249 4.08 -10.67 -4.27
C LEU A 249 2.69 -11.01 -4.83
N LEU A 250 2.51 -12.20 -5.42
CA LEU A 250 1.23 -12.58 -6.02
C LEU A 250 0.26 -13.13 -4.98
N PRO A 251 -1.01 -12.71 -5.00
CA PRO A 251 -2.05 -13.37 -4.21
C PRO A 251 -2.21 -14.83 -4.67
N PRO A 252 -2.66 -15.74 -3.79
CA PRO A 252 -2.66 -17.18 -4.07
C PRO A 252 -3.36 -17.56 -5.38
N GLU A 253 -4.46 -16.90 -5.73
CA GLU A 253 -5.26 -17.19 -6.92
C GLU A 253 -4.51 -16.80 -8.20
N ALA A 254 -3.85 -15.64 -8.20
CA ALA A 254 -3.03 -15.18 -9.31
C ALA A 254 -1.78 -16.07 -9.47
N PHE A 255 -1.17 -16.47 -8.36
CA PHE A 255 -0.06 -17.40 -8.35
C PHE A 255 -0.46 -18.77 -8.94
N ILE A 256 -1.61 -19.33 -8.55
CA ILE A 256 -2.10 -20.62 -9.07
C ILE A 256 -2.29 -20.55 -10.59
N ASN A 257 -2.89 -19.47 -11.10
CA ASN A 257 -3.09 -19.25 -12.53
C ASN A 257 -1.76 -19.17 -13.29
N LEU A 258 -0.84 -18.36 -12.79
CA LEU A 258 0.52 -18.24 -13.33
C LEU A 258 1.21 -19.61 -13.33
N ALA A 259 1.02 -20.38 -12.25
CA ALA A 259 1.68 -21.66 -12.04
C ALA A 259 1.25 -22.74 -13.00
N PHE A 260 -0.04 -22.84 -13.30
CA PHE A 260 -0.50 -23.78 -14.32
C PHE A 260 -0.19 -23.35 -15.74
N ALA A 261 -0.17 -22.04 -16.03
CA ALA A 261 0.24 -21.53 -17.34
C ALA A 261 1.73 -21.79 -17.63
N ASN A 262 2.58 -21.73 -16.60
CA ASN A 262 4.04 -21.81 -16.72
C ASN A 262 4.65 -23.00 -15.97
N TYR A 263 3.91 -24.10 -15.91
CA TYR A 263 4.23 -25.24 -15.05
C TYR A 263 5.67 -25.77 -15.21
N PRO A 264 6.21 -25.98 -16.43
CA PRO A 264 7.56 -26.50 -16.59
C PRO A 264 8.64 -25.56 -16.03
N LEU A 265 8.47 -24.25 -16.18
CA LEU A 265 9.42 -23.26 -15.68
C LEU A 265 9.40 -23.24 -14.14
N LEU A 266 8.22 -23.23 -13.53
CA LEU A 266 8.10 -23.17 -12.07
C LEU A 266 8.53 -24.49 -11.42
N SER A 267 8.31 -25.63 -12.08
CA SER A 267 8.83 -26.92 -11.62
C SER A 267 10.36 -26.96 -11.68
N ALA A 268 10.98 -26.43 -12.76
CA ALA A 268 12.43 -26.37 -12.89
C ALA A 268 13.11 -25.48 -11.82
N ASN A 269 12.42 -24.43 -11.37
CA ASN A 269 12.88 -23.52 -10.31
C ASN A 269 12.43 -23.94 -8.90
N GLY A 270 11.84 -25.14 -8.73
CA GLY A 270 11.44 -25.64 -7.40
C GLY A 270 10.19 -24.98 -6.79
N LEU A 271 9.45 -24.20 -7.58
CA LEU A 271 8.22 -23.50 -7.18
C LEU A 271 6.94 -24.29 -7.44
N ALA A 272 7.02 -25.35 -8.25
CA ALA A 272 5.93 -26.31 -8.45
C ALA A 272 6.41 -27.74 -8.17
N PRO A 273 5.55 -28.61 -7.59
CA PRO A 273 5.93 -29.98 -7.30
C PRO A 273 6.16 -30.78 -8.59
N ALA A 274 6.97 -31.84 -8.53
CA ALA A 274 7.01 -32.80 -9.63
C ALA A 274 5.67 -33.57 -9.73
N LEU A 275 5.15 -33.76 -10.94
CA LEU A 275 3.91 -34.51 -11.16
C LEU A 275 4.17 -35.93 -11.61
N SER A 276 3.33 -36.84 -11.12
CA SER A 276 3.23 -38.21 -11.65
C SER A 276 2.18 -38.29 -12.77
N ARG A 277 2.30 -39.30 -13.65
CA ARG A 277 1.31 -39.53 -14.73
C ARG A 277 -0.12 -39.69 -14.21
N PRO A 278 -0.38 -40.45 -13.13
CA PRO A 278 -1.71 -40.53 -12.53
C PRO A 278 -2.23 -39.17 -12.04
N ARG A 279 -1.32 -38.29 -11.55
CA ARG A 279 -1.70 -36.96 -11.08
C ARG A 279 -2.11 -36.03 -12.21
N VAL A 280 -1.39 -36.05 -13.33
CA VAL A 280 -1.79 -35.30 -14.54
C VAL A 280 -3.12 -35.82 -15.06
N ALA A 281 -3.34 -37.14 -15.07
CA ALA A 281 -4.64 -37.70 -15.44
C ALA A 281 -5.75 -37.18 -14.51
N TYR A 282 -5.55 -37.18 -13.20
CA TYR A 282 -6.53 -36.63 -12.25
C TYR A 282 -6.84 -35.14 -12.46
N ILE A 283 -5.82 -34.32 -12.76
CA ILE A 283 -6.02 -32.88 -12.98
C ILE A 283 -6.78 -32.65 -14.29
N THR A 284 -6.45 -33.41 -15.33
CA THR A 284 -6.94 -33.18 -16.69
C THR A 284 -8.22 -33.93 -17.05
N THR A 285 -8.58 -34.95 -16.27
CA THR A 285 -9.80 -35.73 -16.46
C THR A 285 -10.62 -35.74 -15.18
N ASN A 286 -11.94 -35.89 -15.27
CA ASN A 286 -12.84 -35.92 -14.12
C ASN A 286 -12.81 -37.28 -13.40
N THR A 287 -11.62 -37.83 -13.18
CA THR A 287 -11.39 -39.11 -12.51
C THR A 287 -11.28 -38.90 -11.01
N ARG A 288 -12.05 -39.65 -10.21
CA ARG A 288 -11.95 -39.59 -8.75
C ARG A 288 -10.72 -40.35 -8.26
N LEU A 289 -9.64 -39.65 -7.92
CA LEU A 289 -8.63 -40.19 -7.01
C LEU A 289 -9.00 -39.77 -5.58
N PRO A 290 -8.78 -40.63 -4.57
CA PRO A 290 -8.92 -40.22 -3.18
C PRO A 290 -7.98 -39.04 -2.88
N ALA A 291 -8.55 -37.96 -2.38
CA ALA A 291 -7.77 -36.83 -1.89
C ALA A 291 -6.97 -37.27 -0.65
N LEU A 292 -5.75 -36.76 -0.50
CA LEU A 292 -4.96 -36.91 0.74
C LEU A 292 -5.67 -36.25 1.93
N PHE A 293 -6.43 -35.18 1.65
CA PHE A 293 -7.29 -34.48 2.60
C PHE A 293 -8.60 -34.13 1.89
N PRO A 294 -9.68 -34.90 2.06
CA PRO A 294 -10.96 -34.53 1.47
C PRO A 294 -11.43 -33.19 2.06
N LEU A 295 -11.40 -32.12 1.26
CA LEU A 295 -11.88 -30.77 1.63
C LEU A 295 -13.42 -30.69 1.67
N ILE A 296 -14.05 -31.77 2.11
CA ILE A 296 -15.50 -31.92 2.17
C ILE A 296 -16.00 -30.91 3.21
N ARG A 297 -16.44 -29.73 2.73
CA ARG A 297 -17.19 -28.64 3.40
C ARG A 297 -16.47 -27.35 3.79
N MET A 298 -15.25 -27.07 3.34
CA MET A 298 -14.66 -25.75 3.63
C MET A 298 -15.14 -24.70 2.60
N PRO A 299 -15.68 -23.55 3.03
CA PRO A 299 -15.96 -22.41 2.15
C PRO A 299 -14.67 -21.91 1.48
N ALA A 300 -14.80 -21.38 0.26
CA ALA A 300 -13.67 -20.95 -0.56
C ALA A 300 -12.80 -19.91 0.16
N GLU A 301 -13.42 -19.02 0.94
CA GLU A 301 -12.77 -17.95 1.70
C GLU A 301 -11.79 -18.52 2.73
N ILE A 302 -12.19 -19.59 3.42
CA ILE A 302 -11.33 -20.23 4.43
C ILE A 302 -10.18 -20.96 3.74
N THR A 303 -10.44 -21.59 2.59
CA THR A 303 -9.39 -22.24 1.80
C THR A 303 -8.35 -21.23 1.31
N LEU A 304 -8.78 -20.07 0.81
CA LEU A 304 -7.88 -18.98 0.40
C LEU A 304 -7.12 -18.40 1.60
N GLN A 305 -7.77 -18.23 2.74
CA GLN A 305 -7.12 -17.78 3.97
C GLN A 305 -6.03 -18.76 4.43
N ILE A 306 -6.27 -20.08 4.33
CA ILE A 306 -5.26 -21.10 4.62
C ILE A 306 -4.09 -20.98 3.63
N MET A 307 -4.38 -20.87 2.33
CA MET A 307 -3.36 -20.75 1.28
C MET A 307 -2.49 -19.51 1.46
N ARG A 308 -3.05 -18.38 1.93
CA ARG A 308 -2.30 -17.14 2.18
C ARG A 308 -1.19 -17.30 3.22
N HIS A 309 -1.27 -18.31 4.08
CA HIS A 309 -0.26 -18.62 5.08
C HIS A 309 0.70 -19.75 4.66
N LEU A 310 0.52 -20.31 3.47
CA LEU A 310 1.40 -21.33 2.91
C LEU A 310 2.46 -20.69 2.01
N ARG A 311 3.65 -21.29 1.96
CA ARG A 311 4.67 -20.93 0.97
C ARG A 311 4.20 -21.31 -0.44
N PRO A 312 4.67 -20.64 -1.50
CA PRO A 312 4.25 -20.91 -2.87
C PRO A 312 4.29 -22.39 -3.30
N LEU A 313 5.36 -23.10 -2.94
CA LEU A 313 5.48 -24.54 -3.22
C LEU A 313 4.42 -25.37 -2.48
N ASP A 314 4.11 -25.01 -1.24
CA ASP A 314 3.13 -25.69 -0.41
C ASP A 314 1.69 -25.40 -0.87
N VAL A 315 1.43 -24.18 -1.37
CA VAL A 315 0.21 -23.83 -2.12
C VAL A 315 0.08 -24.74 -3.34
N MET A 316 1.13 -24.87 -4.17
CA MET A 316 1.05 -25.72 -5.36
C MET A 316 0.86 -27.19 -5.05
N ARG A 317 1.50 -27.73 -4.00
CA ARG A 317 1.27 -29.10 -3.54
C ARG A 317 -0.18 -29.32 -3.13
N PHE A 318 -0.73 -28.38 -2.35
CA PHE A 318 -2.11 -28.43 -1.91
C PHE A 318 -3.08 -28.36 -3.08
N VAL A 319 -2.84 -27.46 -4.03
CA VAL A 319 -3.68 -27.25 -5.21
C VAL A 319 -3.64 -28.46 -6.13
N VAL A 320 -2.44 -28.99 -6.42
CA VAL A 320 -2.28 -30.21 -7.22
C VAL A 320 -3.01 -31.38 -6.59
N ALA A 321 -2.98 -31.52 -5.25
CA ALA A 321 -3.62 -32.60 -4.51
C ALA A 321 -5.15 -32.53 -4.48
N ASN A 322 -5.73 -31.32 -4.55
CA ASN A 322 -7.17 -31.07 -4.41
C ASN A 322 -7.79 -30.36 -5.63
N TYR A 323 -7.13 -30.41 -6.78
CA TYR A 323 -7.45 -29.60 -7.96
C TYR A 323 -8.93 -29.65 -8.37
N GLN A 324 -9.55 -30.83 -8.38
CA GLN A 324 -10.94 -30.96 -8.83
C GLN A 324 -11.93 -30.25 -7.90
N ASP A 325 -11.68 -30.26 -6.59
CA ASP A 325 -12.55 -29.58 -5.63
C ASP A 325 -12.35 -28.07 -5.69
N LEU A 326 -11.10 -27.62 -5.82
CA LEU A 326 -10.75 -26.20 -5.95
C LEU A 326 -11.23 -25.59 -7.28
N ALA A 327 -11.22 -26.37 -8.37
CA ALA A 327 -11.77 -25.96 -9.66
C ALA A 327 -13.30 -25.77 -9.58
N ARG A 328 -14.01 -26.62 -8.83
CA ARG A 328 -15.46 -26.45 -8.60
C ARG A 328 -15.79 -25.22 -7.76
N GLN A 329 -14.88 -24.84 -6.85
CA GLN A 329 -14.99 -23.63 -6.03
C GLN A 329 -14.54 -22.35 -6.77
N GLY A 330 -14.04 -22.46 -8.01
CA GLY A 330 -13.56 -21.32 -8.79
C GLY A 330 -12.17 -20.79 -8.38
N ILE A 331 -11.45 -21.50 -7.52
CA ILE A 331 -10.11 -21.12 -7.03
C ILE A 331 -9.02 -21.56 -8.02
N ALA A 332 -9.13 -22.78 -8.55
CA ALA A 332 -8.18 -23.30 -9.53
C ALA A 332 -8.66 -23.00 -10.96
N PRO A 333 -7.78 -22.61 -11.89
CA PRO A 333 -8.16 -22.27 -13.26
C PRO A 333 -8.74 -23.48 -13.98
N PRO A 334 -9.73 -23.28 -14.88
CA PRO A 334 -10.16 -24.34 -15.77
C PRO A 334 -9.00 -24.79 -16.67
N MET A 335 -8.84 -26.09 -16.87
CA MET A 335 -7.77 -26.63 -17.72
C MET A 335 -8.01 -26.28 -19.20
N THR A 336 -7.14 -25.44 -19.76
CA THR A 336 -7.10 -25.18 -21.21
C THR A 336 -6.30 -26.26 -21.93
N ALA A 337 -6.51 -26.39 -23.26
CA ALA A 337 -5.76 -27.35 -24.08
C ALA A 337 -4.24 -27.13 -24.03
N GLU A 338 -3.81 -25.87 -23.89
CA GLU A 338 -2.41 -25.48 -23.76
C GLU A 338 -1.83 -25.88 -22.40
N MET A 339 -2.53 -25.59 -21.29
CA MET A 339 -2.11 -26.02 -19.95
C MET A 339 -2.00 -27.54 -19.85
N ILE A 340 -2.93 -28.28 -20.46
CA ILE A 340 -2.88 -29.75 -20.53
C ILE A 340 -1.63 -30.20 -21.29
N ALA A 341 -1.27 -29.55 -22.39
CA ALA A 341 -0.05 -29.85 -23.13
C ALA A 341 1.20 -29.57 -22.29
N GLN A 342 1.26 -28.45 -21.59
CA GLN A 342 2.37 -28.08 -20.69
C GLN A 342 2.55 -29.09 -19.55
N LEU A 343 1.47 -29.50 -18.88
CA LEU A 343 1.50 -30.51 -17.81
C LEU A 343 1.95 -31.88 -18.33
N ARG A 344 1.54 -32.26 -19.55
CA ARG A 344 1.98 -33.51 -20.19
C ARG A 344 3.46 -33.46 -20.57
N ILE A 345 3.95 -32.33 -21.07
CA ILE A 345 5.37 -32.10 -21.35
C ILE A 345 6.20 -32.23 -20.06
N ALA A 346 5.74 -31.65 -18.95
CA ALA A 346 6.42 -31.72 -17.66
C ALA A 346 6.59 -33.16 -17.12
N VAL A 347 5.73 -34.09 -17.54
CA VAL A 347 5.81 -35.52 -17.16
C VAL A 347 6.38 -36.39 -18.29
N GLY A 348 6.88 -35.78 -19.36
CA GLY A 348 7.43 -36.49 -20.52
C GLY A 348 6.39 -37.30 -21.30
N ILE A 349 5.11 -36.96 -21.20
CA ILE A 349 4.01 -37.62 -21.93
C ILE A 349 3.91 -36.98 -23.33
N ARG A 350 4.60 -37.53 -24.33
CA ARG A 350 4.29 -37.23 -25.74
C ARG A 350 2.94 -37.87 -26.10
N ARG A 351 2.09 -37.15 -26.84
CA ARG A 351 0.87 -37.68 -27.47
C ARG A 351 1.22 -38.96 -28.22
N GLY A 352 0.85 -40.12 -27.70
CA GLY A 352 0.52 -41.27 -28.52
C GLY A 352 -0.91 -41.06 -29.00
N LEU A 353 -1.07 -40.66 -30.27
CA LEU A 353 -2.33 -40.91 -30.97
C LEU A 353 -2.41 -42.43 -31.20
N GLY A 354 -3.46 -43.02 -30.65
CA GLY A 354 -4.04 -44.29 -31.05
C GLY A 354 -5.54 -44.09 -31.08
#